data_AF-A0A4V1E9B3-F1
#
_entry.id   AF-A0A4V1E9B3-F1
#
_cell.length_a   1.000
_cell.length_b   1.000
_cell.length_c   1.000
_cell.angle_alpha   90.00
_cell.angle_beta   90.00
_cell.angle_gamma   90.00
#
_symmetry.space_group_name_H-M   'P 1'
#
loop_
_entity.id
_entity.type
_entity.pdbx_description
1 polymer ?
#
loop_
_entity_poly.entity_id
_entity_poly.type
_entity_poly.pdbx_seq_one_letter_code
_entity_poly.pdbx_strand_id
1 'polypeptide(L)' 'MAGKFELVAAEQGGVRIRLINGAGNVLAVSGIYRDRAAAACGVTEIREHAATAHIADHSDGPQE' A
#
# COMPACT_ATOMS: atom_id res chain seq x y z
N MET A 1 -17.68 8.52 -2.78
CA MET A 1 -16.41 9.05 -3.33
C MET A 1 -15.45 7.90 -3.55
N ALA A 2 -14.64 7.96 -4.61
CA ALA A 2 -13.60 6.96 -4.86
C ALA A 2 -12.54 6.99 -3.73
N GLY A 3 -11.92 5.84 -3.45
CA GLY A 3 -10.74 5.79 -2.57
C GLY A 3 -9.55 6.54 -3.18
N LYS A 4 -8.56 6.88 -2.36
CA LYS A 4 -7.36 7.62 -2.78
C LYS A 4 -6.09 7.04 -2.15
N PHE A 5 -4.98 7.17 -2.87
CA PHE A 5 -3.65 6.90 -2.35
C PHE A 5 -3.04 8.18 -1.77
N GLU A 6 -2.45 8.10 -0.59
CA GLU A 6 -1.73 9.19 0.05
C GLU A 6 -0.26 8.82 0.26
N LEU A 7 0.66 9.72 -0.07
CA LEU A 7 2.08 9.59 0.24
C LEU A 7 2.39 10.39 1.52
N VAL A 8 2.95 9.73 2.52
CA VAL A 8 3.10 10.26 3.87
C VAL A 8 4.52 10.03 4.34
N ALA A 9 5.13 11.02 4.98
CA ALA A 9 6.45 10.86 5.57
C ALA A 9 6.41 9.81 6.70
N ALA A 10 7.38 8.92 6.74
CA ALA A 10 7.55 7.98 7.84
C ALA A 10 8.37 8.61 8.97
N GLU A 11 8.06 8.25 10.22
CA GLU A 11 8.74 8.79 11.40
C GLU A 11 10.25 8.50 11.42
N GLN A 12 10.68 7.38 10.84
CA GLN A 12 12.10 6.99 10.75
C GLN A 12 12.81 7.51 9.49
N GLY A 13 12.16 8.42 8.76
CA GLY A 13 12.58 8.86 7.42
C GLY A 13 11.99 8.00 6.31
N GLY A 14 11.94 8.56 5.09
CA GLY A 14 11.30 7.95 3.94
C GLY A 14 9.80 8.23 3.82
N VAL A 15 9.12 7.48 2.95
CA VAL A 15 7.73 7.72 2.55
C VAL A 15 6.94 6.42 2.58
N ARG A 16 5.72 6.45 3.08
CA ARG A 16 4.75 5.35 3.03
C ARG A 16 3.56 5.74 2.17
N ILE A 17 2.93 4.73 1.58
CA ILE A 17 1.67 4.84 0.86
C ILE A 17 0.55 4.41 1.81
N ARG A 18 -0.54 5.18 1.87
CA ARG A 18 -1.80 4.78 2.51
C ARG A 18 -2.91 4.71 1.48
N LEU A 19 -3.70 3.65 1.50
CA LEU A 19 -4.94 3.57 0.74
C LEU A 19 -6.11 3.92 1.66
N ILE A 20 -6.86 4.96 1.29
CA ILE A 20 -8.01 5.46 2.05
C ILE A 20 -9.28 5.21 1.26
N ASN A 21 -10.32 4.67 1.89
CA ASN A 21 -11.62 4.50 1.24
C ASN A 21 -12.42 5.82 1.17
N GLY A 22 -13.55 5.82 0.47
CA GLY A 22 -14.40 7.01 0.33
C GLY A 22 -15.00 7.56 1.63
N ALA A 23 -14.94 6.77 2.72
CA ALA A 23 -15.39 7.16 4.06
C ALA A 23 -14.24 7.71 4.94
N GLY A 24 -13.00 7.72 4.45
CA GLY A 24 -11.84 8.19 5.20
C GLY A 24 -11.11 7.10 6.00
N ASN A 25 -11.51 5.84 5.91
CA ASN A 25 -10.86 4.75 6.63
C ASN A 25 -9.61 4.27 5.88
N VAL A 26 -8.54 3.99 6.64
CA VAL A 26 -7.32 3.37 6.10
C VAL A 26 -7.60 1.90 5.80
N LEU A 27 -7.42 1.51 4.54
CA LEU A 27 -7.56 0.12 4.07
C LEU A 27 -6.23 -0.64 4.07
N ALA A 28 -5.14 0.06 3.72
CA ALA A 28 -3.81 -0.54 3.62
C ALA A 28 -2.73 0.53 3.86
N VAL A 29 -1.60 0.09 4.39
CA VAL A 29 -0.39 0.89 4.57
C VAL A 29 0.80 0.09 4.04
N SER A 30 1.60 0.71 3.17
CA SER A 30 2.79 0.06 2.62
C SER A 30 3.97 0.06 3.61
N GLY A 31 5.02 -0.68 3.26
CA GLY A 31 6.36 -0.48 3.80
C GLY A 31 6.91 0.94 3.51
N ILE A 32 8.08 1.23 4.08
CA ILE A 32 8.78 2.51 3.87
C ILE A 32 9.55 2.46 2.54
N TYR A 33 9.27 3.42 1.68
CA TYR A 33 10.07 3.75 0.50
C TYR A 33 11.14 4.78 0.85
N ARG A 34 12.25 4.76 0.10
CA ARG A 34 13.35 5.71 0.27
C ARG A 34 12.92 7.16 0.08
N ASP A 35 12.11 7.43 -0.94
CA ASP A 35 11.69 8.79 -1.32
C ASP A 35 10.29 8.80 -1.96
N ARG A 36 9.81 10.01 -2.29
CA ARG A 36 8.48 10.21 -2.87
C ARG A 36 8.36 9.66 -4.29
N ALA A 37 9.44 9.66 -5.07
CA ALA A 37 9.40 9.15 -6.45
C ALA A 37 9.24 7.63 -6.45
N ALA A 38 9.98 6.93 -5.58
CA ALA A 38 9.84 5.50 -5.35
C ALA A 38 8.43 5.14 -4.86
N ALA A 39 7.87 5.90 -3.92
CA ALA A 39 6.50 5.68 -3.46
C ALA A 39 5.45 5.92 -4.58
N ALA A 40 5.65 6.93 -5.43
CA ALA A 40 4.77 7.18 -6.58
C ALA A 40 4.82 6.05 -7.61
N CYS A 41 6.02 5.52 -7.88
CA CYS A 41 6.21 4.33 -8.72
C CYS A 41 5.48 3.12 -8.13
N GLY A 42 5.60 2.90 -6.81
CA GLY A 42 4.87 1.85 -6.10
C GLY A 42 3.35 1.97 -6.22
N VAL A 43 2.78 3.18 -6.22
CA VAL A 43 1.34 3.37 -6.48
C VAL A 43 0.97 2.90 -7.88
N THR A 44 1.78 3.18 -8.89
CA THR A 44 1.54 2.72 -10.26
C THR A 44 1.54 1.20 -10.35
N GLU A 45 2.57 0.55 -9.79
CA GLU A 45 2.68 -0.91 -9.75
C GLU A 45 1.49 -1.55 -9.00
N ILE A 46 1.11 -0.97 -7.84
CA ILE A 46 -0.07 -1.44 -7.10
C ILE A 46 -1.33 -1.33 -7.98
N ARG A 47 -1.54 -0.23 -8.70
CA ARG A 47 -2.72 -0.08 -9.55
C ARG A 47 -2.74 -1.05 -10.73
N GLU A 48 -1.58 -1.34 -11.30
CA GLU A 48 -1.45 -2.28 -12.42
C GLU A 48 -1.72 -3.73 -11.97
N HIS A 49 -1.18 -4.13 -10.82
CA HIS A 49 -1.29 -5.51 -10.35
C HIS A 49 -2.53 -5.78 -9.49
N ALA A 50 -2.98 -4.83 -8.65
CA ALA A 50 -4.03 -5.09 -7.68
C ALA A 50 -5.39 -5.45 -8.30
N ALA A 51 -5.65 -5.03 -9.55
CA ALA A 51 -6.89 -5.39 -10.23
C ALA A 51 -6.97 -6.88 -10.58
N THR A 52 -5.84 -7.55 -10.78
CA THR A 52 -5.77 -8.95 -11.27
C THR A 52 -4.96 -9.87 -10.36
N ALA A 53 -4.34 -9.35 -9.30
CA ALA A 53 -3.51 -10.12 -8.40
C ALA A 53 -4.31 -11.25 -7.73
N HIS A 54 -3.70 -12.44 -7.68
CA HIS A 54 -4.28 -13.59 -6.99
C HIS A 54 -4.16 -13.42 -5.48
N ILE A 55 -5.19 -13.85 -4.74
CA ILE A 55 -5.16 -13.88 -3.28
C ILE A 55 -4.48 -15.17 -2.84
N ALA A 56 -3.29 -15.05 -2.24
CA ALA A 56 -2.60 -16.16 -1.59
C ALA A 56 -2.73 -15.99 -0.06
N ASP A 57 -3.42 -16.94 0.58
CA ASP A 57 -3.60 -16.95 2.03
C ASP A 57 -2.43 -17.68 2.71
N HIS A 58 -1.75 -16.98 3.62
CA HIS A 58 -0.65 -17.48 4.44
C HIS A 58 -0.90 -17.23 5.93
N SER A 59 -2.17 -17.07 6.33
CA SER A 59 -2.56 -16.80 7.71
C SER A 59 -2.46 -18.05 8.60
N ASP A 60 -2.63 -19.24 8.01
CA ASP A 60 -2.24 -20.49 8.63
C ASP A 60 -0.71 -20.56 8.68
N GLY A 61 -0.14 -20.49 9.88
CA GLY A 61 1.30 -20.59 10.11
C GLY A 61 1.90 -21.89 9.53
N PRO A 62 3.24 -22.06 9.60
CA PRO A 62 3.89 -23.25 9.06
C PRO A 62 3.18 -24.51 9.56
N GLN A 63 2.66 -25.33 8.63
CA GLN A 63 2.10 -26.63 8.96
C GLN A 63 3.26 -27.51 9.46
N GLU A 64 3.35 -27.70 10.78
CA GLU A 64 4.24 -28.69 11.41
C GLU A 64 3.79 -30.13 11.10
#